data_AF-A0A0D1E1Z2-F1
#
_entry.id   AF-A0A0D1E1Z2-F1
#
_cell.length_a   1.000
_cell.length_b   1.000
_cell.length_c   1.000
_cell.angle_alpha   90.00
_cell.angle_beta   90.00
_cell.angle_gamma   90.00
#
_symmetry.space_group_name_H-M   'P 1'
#
loop_
_entity.id
_entity.type
_entity.pdbx_description
1 polymer ?
#
loop_
_entity_poly.entity_id
_entity_poly.type
_entity_poly.pdbx_seq_one_letter_code
_entity_poly.pdbx_strand_id
1 'polypeptide(L)'
;MSAPTALAEDRAAFHLLGHPLPALIDLASTSGTTVDLFTLSLRQPIMLFLYPSTASPLRATPASWSSIPGATGCTPHLTSVNTHLSHLLSKESELQIFGLSTQSHTEQIEAKARLGLKFDLLSDERQQLREALDIPSFECEGKRYFKRMTLLLRGGQITRLDYPIQVAHEAAKRAEALLRSEQELMDEVEARDAAAAKAKEGQEALA
;
A
#
# COMPACT_ATOMS: atom_id res chain seq x y z
N MET A 1 -31.59 -20.02 -0.60
CA MET A 1 -30.14 -20.03 -0.31
C MET A 1 -29.48 -19.12 -1.34
N SER A 2 -29.19 -17.88 -0.97
CA SER A 2 -28.60 -16.91 -1.90
C SER A 2 -27.13 -17.25 -2.10
N ALA A 3 -26.70 -17.36 -3.37
CA ALA A 3 -25.31 -17.54 -3.73
C ALA A 3 -24.46 -16.38 -3.16
N PRO A 4 -23.19 -16.62 -2.78
CA PRO A 4 -22.30 -15.54 -2.40
C PRO A 4 -22.13 -14.61 -3.62
N THR A 5 -22.63 -13.39 -3.50
CA THR A 5 -22.35 -12.30 -4.44
C THR A 5 -20.84 -12.21 -4.57
N ALA A 6 -20.31 -12.44 -5.78
CA ALA A 6 -18.91 -12.17 -6.07
C ALA A 6 -18.61 -10.74 -5.59
N LEU A 7 -17.69 -10.61 -4.63
CA LEU A 7 -17.21 -9.31 -4.16
C LEU A 7 -16.85 -8.50 -5.42
N ALA A 8 -17.58 -7.42 -5.68
CA ALA A 8 -17.28 -6.55 -6.81
C ALA A 8 -15.82 -6.12 -6.68
N GLU A 9 -15.00 -6.45 -7.68
CA GLU A 9 -13.59 -6.07 -7.69
C GLU A 9 -13.49 -4.55 -7.69
N ASP A 10 -12.97 -3.97 -6.60
CA ASP A 10 -12.70 -2.54 -6.54
C ASP A 10 -11.45 -2.24 -7.39
N ARG A 11 -11.67 -1.67 -8.59
CA ARG A 11 -10.63 -1.36 -9.58
C ARG A 11 -10.19 0.10 -9.55
N ALA A 12 -10.52 0.86 -8.50
CA ALA A 12 -10.28 2.30 -8.46
C ALA A 12 -8.79 2.71 -8.52
N ALA A 13 -7.85 1.80 -8.28
CA ALA A 13 -6.41 2.06 -8.38
C ALA A 13 -5.79 1.60 -9.71
N PHE A 14 -6.56 1.04 -10.65
CA PHE A 14 -5.99 0.40 -11.85
C PHE A 14 -5.21 1.37 -12.74
N HIS A 15 -5.63 2.63 -12.80
CA HIS A 15 -4.94 3.69 -13.57
C HIS A 15 -3.57 4.05 -13.01
N LEU A 16 -3.26 3.66 -11.76
CA LEU A 16 -1.96 3.93 -11.15
C LEU A 16 -0.87 3.01 -11.69
N LEU A 17 -1.19 1.82 -12.21
CA LEU A 17 -0.18 0.89 -12.71
C LEU A 17 0.50 1.48 -13.95
N GLY A 18 1.82 1.68 -13.89
CA GLY A 18 2.61 2.31 -14.94
C GLY A 18 2.51 3.84 -14.95
N HIS A 19 1.77 4.46 -14.03
CA HIS A 19 1.61 5.90 -14.00
C HIS A 19 2.93 6.59 -13.58
N PRO A 20 3.37 7.65 -14.29
CA PRO A 20 4.53 8.43 -13.87
C PRO A 20 4.24 9.17 -12.55
N LEU A 21 5.23 9.24 -11.68
CA LEU A 21 5.09 10.01 -10.45
C LEU A 21 5.11 11.51 -10.76
N PRO A 22 4.27 12.32 -10.10
CA PRO A 22 4.35 13.77 -10.22
C PRO A 22 5.67 14.26 -9.65
N ALA A 23 6.35 15.13 -10.39
CA ALA A 23 7.57 15.80 -9.93
C ALA A 23 7.23 17.00 -9.04
N LEU A 24 8.17 17.42 -8.19
CA LEU A 24 8.10 18.64 -7.39
C LEU A 24 6.99 18.63 -6.33
N ILE A 25 6.73 17.47 -5.72
CA ILE A 25 5.86 17.35 -4.55
C ILE A 25 6.72 16.94 -3.35
N ASP A 26 6.96 17.89 -2.46
CA ASP A 26 7.68 17.68 -1.20
C ASP A 26 6.75 17.21 -0.09
N LEU A 27 6.89 15.95 0.31
CA LEU A 27 6.18 15.36 1.44
C LEU A 27 7.01 15.49 2.71
N ALA A 28 6.42 16.01 3.78
CA ALA A 28 7.10 16.08 5.08
C ALA A 28 7.27 14.68 5.68
N SER A 29 8.51 14.32 6.04
CA SER A 29 8.87 13.01 6.59
C SER A 29 9.19 13.10 8.08
N THR A 30 8.79 12.09 8.84
CA THR A 30 9.16 11.93 10.26
C THR A 30 10.65 11.79 10.53
N SER A 31 11.49 11.72 9.49
CA SER A 31 12.95 11.86 9.60
C SER A 31 13.40 13.30 9.91
N GLY A 32 12.49 14.28 9.80
CA GLY A 32 12.81 15.71 9.90
C GLY A 32 13.21 16.35 8.57
N THR A 33 13.04 15.65 7.45
CA THR A 33 13.33 16.14 6.08
C THR A 33 12.07 16.11 5.21
N THR A 34 12.17 16.60 3.98
CA THR A 34 11.16 16.36 2.94
C THR A 34 11.59 15.21 2.02
N VAL A 35 10.62 14.57 1.38
CA VAL A 35 10.82 13.50 0.39
C VAL A 35 10.04 13.83 -0.88
N ASP A 36 10.75 13.96 -2.00
CA ASP A 36 10.19 13.93 -3.35
C ASP A 36 10.27 12.48 -3.87
N LEU A 37 9.10 11.86 -4.03
CA LEU A 37 8.99 10.44 -4.41
C LEU A 37 9.49 10.20 -5.84
N PHE A 38 9.28 11.14 -6.76
CA PHE A 38 9.74 11.02 -8.14
C PHE A 38 11.27 10.92 -8.17
N THR A 39 11.96 11.90 -7.59
CA THR A 39 13.42 12.02 -7.55
C THR A 39 14.08 10.89 -6.76
N LEU A 40 13.48 10.46 -5.66
CA LEU A 40 13.99 9.32 -4.89
C LEU A 40 13.84 8.01 -5.68
N SER A 41 12.70 7.80 -6.34
CA SER A 41 12.43 6.56 -7.09
C SER A 41 13.34 6.35 -8.30
N LEU A 42 13.93 7.42 -8.84
CA LEU A 42 14.96 7.36 -9.89
C LEU A 42 16.27 6.72 -9.42
N ARG A 43 16.52 6.70 -8.11
CA ARG A 43 17.77 6.21 -7.51
C ARG A 43 17.59 4.92 -6.73
N GLN A 44 16.45 4.78 -6.06
CA GLN A 44 16.16 3.65 -5.18
C GLN A 44 14.70 3.22 -5.31
N PRO A 45 14.40 1.92 -5.24
CA PRO A 45 13.03 1.45 -5.19
C PRO A 45 12.35 1.90 -3.89
N ILE A 46 11.06 2.24 -3.97
CA ILE A 46 10.28 2.69 -2.81
C ILE A 46 9.05 1.82 -2.65
N MET A 47 8.83 1.30 -1.45
CA MET A 47 7.57 0.71 -1.05
C MET A 47 6.78 1.69 -0.19
N LEU A 48 5.63 2.10 -0.70
CA LEU A 48 4.77 3.11 -0.09
C LEU A 48 3.47 2.49 0.41
N PHE A 49 3.28 2.47 1.73
CA PHE A 49 2.11 1.91 2.39
C PHE A 49 1.10 3.02 2.70
N LEU A 50 0.03 3.12 1.90
CA LEU A 50 -1.02 4.12 2.08
C LEU A 50 -2.05 3.61 3.08
N TYR A 51 -2.41 4.46 4.05
CA TYR A 51 -3.42 4.14 5.05
C TYR A 51 -4.36 5.31 5.31
N PRO A 52 -5.61 5.03 5.74
CA PRO A 52 -6.59 6.07 6.03
C PRO A 52 -6.13 7.07 7.11
N SER A 53 -6.00 6.62 8.35
CA SER A 53 -5.61 7.43 9.51
C SER A 53 -5.30 6.53 10.70
N THR A 54 -4.23 6.78 11.44
CA THR A 54 -4.04 6.25 12.78
C THR A 54 -4.78 7.10 13.81
N ALA A 55 -5.26 6.48 14.89
CA ALA A 55 -5.73 7.23 16.05
C ALA A 55 -4.60 8.14 16.56
N SER A 56 -4.95 9.33 17.05
CA SER A 56 -3.99 10.32 17.56
C SER A 56 -4.53 10.98 18.84
N PRO A 57 -3.71 11.29 19.84
CA PRO A 57 -4.12 12.10 20.99
C PRO A 57 -4.37 13.57 20.60
N LEU A 58 -3.87 14.01 19.44
CA LEU A 58 -4.02 15.38 18.96
C LEU A 58 -5.39 15.65 18.33
N ARG A 59 -6.12 14.58 17.96
CA ARG A 59 -7.40 14.67 17.28
C ARG A 59 -8.29 13.47 17.59
N ALA A 60 -9.52 13.75 18.00
CA ALA A 60 -10.52 12.71 18.20
C ALA A 60 -10.80 11.93 16.91
N THR A 61 -10.99 10.62 17.05
CA THR A 61 -11.44 9.77 15.93
C THR A 61 -12.94 10.03 15.68
N PRO A 62 -13.39 10.19 14.43
CA PRO A 62 -14.80 10.36 14.09
C PRO A 62 -15.69 9.28 14.70
N ALA A 63 -16.90 9.65 15.15
CA ALA A 63 -17.80 8.68 15.79
C ALA A 63 -18.25 7.56 14.82
N SER A 64 -18.37 7.89 13.53
CA SER A 64 -18.73 6.95 12.45
C SER A 64 -17.53 6.15 11.93
N TRP A 65 -16.32 6.33 12.47
CA TRP A 65 -15.11 5.74 11.89
C TRP A 65 -15.16 4.21 11.79
N SER A 66 -15.72 3.55 12.81
CA SER A 66 -15.81 2.09 12.86
C SER A 66 -16.83 1.50 11.89
N SER A 67 -17.79 2.29 11.40
CA SER A 67 -18.79 1.83 10.43
C SER A 67 -18.34 1.98 8.98
N ILE A 68 -17.26 2.72 8.71
CA ILE A 68 -16.72 2.91 7.37
C ILE A 68 -15.84 1.71 6.99
N PRO A 69 -16.18 0.95 5.91
CA PRO A 69 -15.37 -0.16 5.46
C PRO A 69 -13.92 0.25 5.15
N GLY A 70 -12.96 -0.45 5.75
CA GLY A 70 -11.52 -0.21 5.54
C GLY A 70 -10.91 0.95 6.33
N ALA A 71 -11.69 1.75 7.06
CA ALA A 71 -11.20 2.88 7.85
C ALA A 71 -10.42 2.45 9.11
N THR A 72 -10.82 1.33 9.72
CA THR A 72 -10.13 0.75 10.88
C THR A 72 -8.90 -0.06 10.47
N GLY A 73 -8.04 -0.41 11.43
CA GLY A 73 -6.89 -1.29 11.20
C GLY A 73 -5.60 -0.59 10.75
N CYS A 74 -5.50 0.73 10.82
CA CYS A 74 -4.25 1.43 10.44
C CYS A 74 -3.07 1.11 11.35
N THR A 75 -3.30 0.89 12.65
CA THR A 75 -2.25 0.40 13.55
C THR A 75 -1.75 -0.98 13.15
N PRO A 76 -2.60 -2.04 13.03
CA PRO A 76 -2.12 -3.34 12.58
C PRO A 76 -1.50 -3.32 11.18
N HIS A 77 -1.92 -2.41 10.29
CA HIS A 77 -1.23 -2.18 9.03
C HIS A 77 0.22 -1.76 9.25
N LEU A 78 0.47 -0.64 9.93
CA LEU A 78 1.82 -0.11 10.12
C LEU A 78 2.70 -1.03 10.97
N THR A 79 2.13 -1.67 12.00
CA THR A 79 2.90 -2.62 12.82
C THR A 79 3.25 -3.88 12.05
N SER A 80 2.41 -4.34 11.11
CA SER A 80 2.78 -5.46 10.23
C SER A 80 4.01 -5.13 9.37
N VAL A 81 4.09 -3.90 8.85
CA VAL A 81 5.27 -3.42 8.10
C VAL A 81 6.50 -3.41 9.00
N ASN A 82 6.36 -2.93 10.24
CA ASN A 82 7.46 -2.90 11.21
C ASN A 82 7.98 -4.32 11.52
N THR A 83 7.09 -5.31 11.63
CA THR A 83 7.43 -6.72 11.85
C THR A 83 8.10 -7.35 10.64
N HIS A 84 7.66 -7.04 9.42
CA HIS A 84 8.19 -7.61 8.18
C HIS A 84 9.37 -6.82 7.59
N LEU A 85 9.79 -5.73 8.21
CA LEU A 85 10.81 -4.82 7.67
C LEU A 85 12.10 -5.54 7.25
N SER A 86 12.64 -6.41 8.11
CA SER A 86 13.86 -7.17 7.79
C SER A 86 13.66 -8.13 6.62
N HIS A 87 12.48 -8.72 6.47
CA HIS A 87 12.18 -9.64 5.38
C HIS A 87 12.04 -8.90 4.04
N LEU A 88 11.35 -7.74 4.03
CA LEU A 88 11.28 -6.87 2.85
C LEU A 88 12.68 -6.43 2.40
N LEU A 89 13.52 -5.98 3.33
CA LEU A 89 14.90 -5.58 3.05
C LEU A 89 15.81 -6.75 2.65
N SER A 90 15.51 -7.98 3.09
CA SER A 90 16.26 -9.17 2.64
C SER A 90 15.97 -9.53 1.19
N LYS A 91 14.77 -9.20 0.69
CA LYS A 91 14.39 -9.35 -0.72
C LYS A 91 14.98 -8.25 -1.59
N GLU A 92 15.08 -7.03 -1.04
CA GLU A 92 15.67 -5.90 -1.74
C GLU A 92 16.31 -4.91 -0.75
N SER A 93 17.64 -4.92 -0.68
CA SER A 93 18.40 -4.18 0.33
C SER A 93 18.37 -2.66 0.16
N GLU A 94 18.14 -2.18 -1.06
CA GLU A 94 18.07 -0.74 -1.38
C GLU A 94 16.66 -0.15 -1.19
N LEU A 95 15.67 -0.97 -0.83
CA LEU A 95 14.27 -0.58 -0.72
C LEU A 95 14.06 0.47 0.37
N GLN A 96 13.55 1.63 -0.04
CA GLN A 96 13.04 2.64 0.88
C GLN A 96 11.60 2.31 1.26
N ILE A 97 11.27 2.37 2.55
CA ILE A 97 9.94 2.02 3.05
C ILE A 97 9.33 3.22 3.75
N PHE A 98 8.13 3.60 3.32
CA PHE A 98 7.37 4.69 3.93
C PHE A 98 5.92 4.30 4.18
N GLY A 99 5.36 4.81 5.28
CA GLY A 99 3.90 4.94 5.42
C GLY A 99 3.45 6.31 4.90
N LEU A 100 2.25 6.40 4.35
CA LEU A 100 1.68 7.67 3.86
C LEU A 100 0.21 7.82 4.25
N SER A 101 -0.16 8.99 4.77
CA SER A 101 -1.55 9.40 4.97
C SER A 101 -1.75 10.91 4.76
N THR A 102 -3.00 11.35 4.79
CA THR A 102 -3.39 12.77 4.78
C THR A 102 -3.32 13.42 6.16
N GLN A 103 -2.87 12.70 7.19
CA GLN A 103 -2.68 13.26 8.54
C GLN A 103 -1.54 14.26 8.56
N SER A 104 -1.65 15.26 9.43
CA SER A 104 -0.63 16.31 9.56
C SER A 104 0.75 15.74 9.89
N HIS A 105 1.80 16.47 9.53
CA HIS A 105 3.16 16.05 9.86
C HIS A 105 3.36 15.81 11.38
N THR A 106 2.73 16.64 12.23
CA THR A 106 2.76 16.48 13.69
C THR A 106 2.06 15.20 14.15
N GLU A 107 0.90 14.85 13.57
CA GLU A 107 0.23 13.57 13.84
C GLU A 107 1.10 12.38 13.41
N GLN A 108 1.84 12.49 12.30
CA GLN A 108 2.74 11.44 11.83
C GLN A 108 3.94 11.22 12.76
N ILE A 109 4.56 12.31 13.25
CA ILE A 109 5.65 12.22 14.26
C ILE A 109 5.15 11.50 15.51
N GLU A 110 3.98 11.90 16.01
CA GLU A 110 3.35 11.28 17.18
C GLU A 110 3.09 9.78 16.94
N ALA A 111 2.51 9.43 15.79
CA ALA A 111 2.20 8.05 15.45
C ALA A 111 3.45 7.19 15.35
N LYS A 112 4.51 7.67 14.69
CA LYS A 112 5.80 6.96 14.60
C LYS A 112 6.37 6.68 16.00
N ALA A 113 6.39 7.69 16.87
CA ALA A 113 6.93 7.56 18.22
C ALA A 113 6.11 6.58 19.07
N ARG A 114 4.78 6.76 19.13
CA ARG A 114 3.89 5.90 19.93
C ARG A 114 3.87 4.46 19.46
N LEU A 115 3.96 4.22 18.14
CA LEU A 115 3.93 2.88 17.57
C LEU A 115 5.32 2.23 17.48
N GLY A 116 6.40 2.97 17.78
CA GLY A 116 7.78 2.46 17.69
C GLY A 116 8.16 2.00 16.28
N LEU A 117 7.74 2.74 15.24
CA LEU A 117 8.00 2.36 13.85
C LEU A 117 9.47 2.61 13.49
N LYS A 118 10.07 1.63 12.82
CA LYS A 118 11.47 1.66 12.34
C LYS A 118 11.61 2.16 10.90
N PHE A 119 10.55 2.73 10.35
CA PHE A 119 10.49 3.35 9.04
C PHE A 119 9.78 4.71 9.16
N ASP A 120 9.88 5.54 8.14
CA ASP A 120 9.35 6.89 8.16
C ASP A 120 7.90 6.98 7.67
N LEU A 121 7.18 7.95 8.22
CA LEU A 121 5.83 8.32 7.77
C LEU A 121 5.90 9.65 7.02
N LEU A 122 5.21 9.70 5.89
CA LEU A 122 5.07 10.86 5.04
C LEU A 122 3.69 11.49 5.25
N SER A 123 3.63 12.82 5.23
CA SER A 123 2.39 13.59 5.28
C SER A 123 2.05 14.15 3.91
N ASP A 124 0.87 13.78 3.38
CA ASP A 124 0.21 14.46 2.26
C ASP A 124 -0.97 15.30 2.78
N GLU A 125 -0.74 16.06 3.87
CA GLU A 125 -1.76 16.94 4.47
C GLU A 125 -2.35 17.97 3.49
N ARG A 126 -1.55 18.37 2.49
CA ARG A 126 -1.96 19.29 1.40
C ARG A 126 -2.66 18.57 0.25
N GLN A 127 -2.75 17.24 0.28
CA GLN A 127 -3.39 16.40 -0.75
C GLN A 127 -2.83 16.56 -2.17
N GLN A 128 -1.62 17.09 -2.30
CA GLN A 128 -0.99 17.35 -3.60
C GLN A 128 -0.72 16.04 -4.34
N LEU A 129 -0.23 15.02 -3.62
CA LEU A 129 0.02 13.71 -4.22
C LEU A 129 -1.31 12.98 -4.52
N ARG A 130 -2.26 13.01 -3.57
CA ARG A 130 -3.62 12.47 -3.77
C ARG A 130 -4.24 12.99 -5.06
N GLU A 131 -4.18 14.30 -5.27
CA GLU A 131 -4.80 14.97 -6.42
C GLU A 131 -4.09 14.65 -7.71
N ALA A 132 -2.76 14.74 -7.73
CA ALA A 132 -1.97 14.51 -8.93
C ALA A 132 -2.08 13.09 -9.47
N LEU A 133 -2.29 12.09 -8.60
CA LEU A 133 -2.42 10.68 -8.96
C LEU A 133 -3.86 10.16 -8.95
N ASP A 134 -4.85 11.01 -8.60
CA ASP A 134 -6.23 10.59 -8.31
C ASP A 134 -6.28 9.35 -7.39
N ILE A 135 -5.59 9.42 -6.25
CA ILE A 135 -5.47 8.29 -5.33
C ILE A 135 -6.85 7.95 -4.74
N PRO A 136 -7.28 6.66 -4.80
CA PRO A 136 -8.52 6.21 -4.20
C PRO A 136 -8.65 6.65 -2.73
N SER A 137 -9.73 7.35 -2.44
CA SER A 137 -10.00 7.95 -1.14
C SER A 137 -11.48 7.88 -0.77
N PHE A 138 -11.78 8.07 0.51
CA PHE A 138 -13.13 8.27 1.01
C PHE A 138 -13.17 9.51 1.90
N GLU A 139 -14.37 10.06 2.10
CA GLU A 139 -14.59 11.23 2.94
C GLU A 139 -15.28 10.85 4.25
N CYS A 140 -14.85 11.47 5.35
CA CYS A 140 -15.52 11.40 6.64
C CYS A 140 -15.35 12.74 7.37
N GLU A 141 -16.47 13.32 7.83
CA GLU A 141 -16.50 14.62 8.51
C GLU A 141 -15.74 15.73 7.76
N GLY A 142 -15.92 15.81 6.44
CA GLY A 142 -15.30 16.84 5.58
C GLY A 142 -13.79 16.67 5.35
N LYS A 143 -13.20 15.53 5.74
CA LYS A 143 -11.80 15.18 5.49
C LYS A 143 -11.69 13.97 4.58
N ARG A 144 -10.70 13.98 3.68
CA ARG A 144 -10.39 12.84 2.81
C ARG A 144 -9.30 11.96 3.41
N TYR A 145 -9.49 10.67 3.27
CA TYR A 145 -8.60 9.62 3.74
C TYR A 145 -8.31 8.65 2.60
N PHE A 146 -7.08 8.16 2.50
CA PHE A 146 -6.75 7.15 1.50
C PHE A 146 -7.50 5.85 1.78
N LYS A 147 -7.91 5.16 0.72
CA LYS A 147 -8.16 3.73 0.81
C LYS A 147 -6.83 3.00 0.93
N ARG A 148 -6.81 1.90 1.68
CA ARG A 148 -5.58 1.16 2.00
C ARG A 148 -5.00 0.48 0.75
N MET A 149 -3.73 0.76 0.46
CA MET A 149 -2.98 0.14 -0.64
C MET A 149 -1.48 0.16 -0.38
N THR A 150 -0.76 -0.66 -1.13
CA THR A 150 0.70 -0.60 -1.21
C THR A 150 1.11 -0.31 -2.65
N LEU A 151 2.04 0.62 -2.84
CA LEU A 151 2.63 0.93 -4.15
C LEU A 151 4.11 0.57 -4.14
N LEU A 152 4.61 0.02 -5.25
CA LEU A 152 6.03 -0.12 -5.53
C LEU A 152 6.43 0.90 -6.59
N LEU A 153 7.33 1.81 -6.22
CA LEU A 153 7.81 2.89 -7.07
C LEU A 153 9.22 2.60 -7.54
N ARG A 154 9.47 2.73 -8.84
CA ARG A 154 10.82 2.60 -9.43
C ARG A 154 10.92 3.50 -10.64
N GLY A 155 12.10 4.10 -10.85
CA GLY A 155 12.40 4.82 -12.09
C GLY A 155 11.42 5.96 -12.41
N GLY A 156 10.88 6.64 -11.40
CA GLY A 156 9.94 7.73 -11.60
C GLY A 156 8.49 7.30 -11.85
N GLN A 157 8.12 6.04 -11.62
CA GLN A 157 6.77 5.54 -11.89
C GLN A 157 6.28 4.53 -10.84
N ILE A 158 4.97 4.31 -10.80
CA ILE A 158 4.33 3.24 -10.03
C ILE A 158 4.42 1.95 -10.85
N THR A 159 5.29 1.03 -10.46
CA THR A 159 5.55 -0.21 -11.21
C THR A 159 4.63 -1.36 -10.84
N ARG A 160 4.22 -1.43 -9.57
CA ARG A 160 3.30 -2.45 -9.06
C ARG A 160 2.46 -1.85 -7.94
N LEU A 161 1.30 -2.45 -7.69
CA LEU A 161 0.41 -2.06 -6.60
C LEU A 161 -0.32 -3.26 -6.01
N ASP A 162 -0.73 -3.13 -4.76
CA ASP A 162 -1.66 -4.03 -4.08
C ASP A 162 -2.87 -3.23 -3.59
N TYR A 163 -4.02 -3.43 -4.24
CA TYR A 163 -5.30 -2.80 -3.92
C TYR A 163 -6.46 -3.65 -4.45
N PRO A 164 -7.57 -3.78 -3.70
CA PRO A 164 -7.77 -3.27 -2.33
C PRO A 164 -7.15 -4.19 -1.27
N ILE A 165 -6.64 -3.61 -0.18
CA ILE A 165 -6.19 -4.38 0.99
C ILE A 165 -7.33 -4.47 2.01
N GLN A 166 -8.00 -5.63 2.05
CA GLN A 166 -9.13 -5.89 2.96
C GLN A 166 -8.68 -6.22 4.38
N VAL A 167 -7.59 -6.98 4.52
CA VAL A 167 -7.08 -7.44 5.81
C VAL A 167 -5.82 -6.63 6.17
N ALA A 168 -6.00 -5.63 7.03
CA ALA A 168 -4.97 -4.61 7.27
C ALA A 168 -3.62 -5.18 7.76
N HIS A 169 -3.63 -6.23 8.58
CA HIS A 169 -2.41 -6.84 9.13
C HIS A 169 -1.65 -7.73 8.12
N GLU A 170 -2.25 -8.03 6.96
CA GLU A 170 -1.60 -8.81 5.90
C GLU A 170 -0.85 -7.92 4.90
N ALA A 171 -1.01 -6.60 4.98
CA ALA A 171 -0.48 -5.67 3.98
C ALA A 171 1.02 -5.85 3.71
N ALA A 172 1.84 -6.01 4.76
CA ALA A 172 3.27 -6.20 4.60
C ALA A 172 3.62 -7.55 3.94
N LYS A 173 2.95 -8.63 4.36
CA LYS A 173 3.11 -9.96 3.77
C LYS A 173 2.70 -9.97 2.29
N ARG A 174 1.60 -9.30 1.94
CA ARG A 174 1.15 -9.15 0.55
C ARG A 174 2.13 -8.33 -0.28
N ALA A 175 2.72 -7.30 0.31
CA ALA A 175 3.69 -6.44 -0.34
C ALA A 175 4.97 -7.18 -0.78
N GLU A 176 5.32 -8.28 -0.12
CA GLU A 176 6.44 -9.16 -0.54
C GLU A 176 6.23 -9.73 -1.95
N ALA A 177 4.97 -9.94 -2.38
CA ALA A 177 4.66 -10.39 -3.73
C ALA A 177 4.98 -9.33 -4.79
N LEU A 178 4.97 -8.05 -4.42
CA LEU A 178 5.35 -6.95 -5.31
C LEU A 178 6.87 -6.93 -5.57
N LEU A 179 7.68 -7.55 -4.73
CA LEU A 179 9.14 -7.61 -4.89
C LEU A 179 9.61 -8.81 -5.73
N ARG A 180 8.68 -9.66 -6.20
CA ARG A 180 9.04 -10.80 -7.05
C ARG A 180 9.69 -10.29 -8.34
N SER A 181 10.80 -10.93 -8.70
CA SER A 181 11.46 -10.75 -9.99
C SER A 181 10.55 -11.17 -11.14
N GLU A 182 10.83 -10.68 -12.34
CA GLU A 182 10.10 -11.09 -13.54
C GLU A 182 10.25 -12.59 -13.81
N GLN A 183 11.43 -13.14 -13.55
CA GLN A 183 11.68 -14.58 -13.67
C GLN A 183 10.81 -15.40 -12.72
N GLU A 184 10.75 -15.04 -11.43
CA GLU A 184 9.90 -15.74 -10.46
C GLU A 184 8.41 -15.69 -10.85
N LEU A 185 7.97 -14.59 -11.45
CA LEU A 185 6.59 -14.46 -11.94
C LEU A 185 6.34 -15.30 -13.18
N MET A 186 7.29 -15.38 -14.10
CA MET A 186 7.22 -16.25 -15.28
C MET A 186 7.16 -17.72 -14.86
N ASP A 187 8.06 -18.15 -13.97
CA ASP A 187 8.12 -19.53 -13.47
C ASP A 187 6.80 -19.94 -12.79
N GLU A 188 6.15 -19.04 -12.06
CA GLU A 188 4.86 -19.29 -11.40
C GLU A 188 3.71 -19.41 -12.41
N VAL A 189 3.71 -18.61 -13.48
CA VAL A 189 2.74 -18.71 -14.56
C VAL A 189 2.90 -20.05 -15.29
N GLU A 190 4.14 -20.43 -15.63
CA GLU A 190 4.44 -21.72 -16.26
C GLU A 190 3.99 -22.89 -15.39
N ALA A 191 4.29 -22.85 -14.09
CA ALA A 191 3.88 -23.89 -13.14
C ALA A 191 2.35 -24.00 -13.02
N ARG A 192 1.64 -22.85 -12.98
CA ARG A 192 0.18 -22.82 -12.94
C ARG A 192 -0.43 -23.41 -14.21
N ASP A 193 0.09 -23.03 -15.36
CA ASP A 193 -0.42 -23.48 -16.65
C ASP A 193 -0.15 -25.00 -16.84
N ALA A 194 1.01 -25.50 -16.38
CA ALA A 194 1.31 -26.93 -16.34
C ALA A 194 0.40 -27.71 -15.37
N ALA A 195 0.06 -27.15 -14.22
CA ALA A 195 -0.87 -27.76 -13.27
C ALA A 195 -2.30 -27.83 -13.84
N ALA A 196 -2.75 -26.75 -14.52
CA ALA A 196 -4.04 -26.71 -15.19
C ALA A 196 -4.13 -27.74 -16.33
N ALA A 197 -3.06 -27.91 -17.11
CA ALA A 197 -2.98 -28.93 -18.16
C ALA A 197 -3.12 -30.35 -17.60
N LYS A 198 -2.36 -30.69 -16.55
CA LYS A 198 -2.44 -32.00 -15.88
C LYS A 198 -3.83 -32.28 -15.28
N ALA A 199 -4.47 -31.28 -14.70
CA ALA A 199 -5.82 -31.42 -14.16
C ALA A 199 -6.85 -31.74 -15.24
N LYS A 200 -6.69 -31.15 -16.44
CA LYS A 200 -7.55 -31.41 -17.59
C LYS A 200 -7.34 -32.82 -18.17
N GLU A 201 -6.10 -33.26 -18.31
CA GLU A 201 -5.77 -34.63 -18.76
C GLU A 201 -6.31 -35.71 -17.80
N GLY A 202 -6.23 -35.47 -16.49
CA GLY A 202 -6.79 -36.37 -15.48
C GLY A 202 -8.33 -36.44 -15.48
N GLN A 203 -9.01 -35.36 -15.88
CA GLN A 203 -10.46 -35.35 -16.04
C GLN A 203 -10.91 -36.06 -17.32
N GLU A 204 -10.14 -35.94 -18.42
CA GLU A 204 -10.41 -36.63 -19.68
C GLU A 204 -10.10 -38.14 -19.60
N ALA A 205 -9.13 -38.56 -18.78
CA ALA A 205 -8.82 -39.98 -18.55
C ALA A 205 -9.82 -40.72 -17.64
N LEU A 206 -10.70 -39.98 -16.93
CA LEU A 206 -11.71 -40.53 -16.03
C LEU A 206 -13.13 -40.51 -16.63
N ALA A 207 -13.29 -39.97 -17.84
CA ALA A 207 -14.53 -39.92 -18.61
C ALA A 207 -14.57 -41.02 -19.67
#